data_AF-A0A8C9A9S5-F1
#
_entry.id   AF-A0A8C9A9S5-F1
#
_cell.length_a   1.000
_cell.length_b   1.000
_cell.length_c   1.000
_cell.angle_alpha   90.00
_cell.angle_beta   90.00
_cell.angle_gamma   90.00
#
_symmetry.space_group_name_H-M   'P 1'
#
loop_
_entity.id
_entity.type
_entity.pdbx_description
1 polymer ?
#
loop_
_entity_poly.entity_id
_entity_poly.type
_entity_poly.pdbx_seq_one_letter_code
_entity_poly.pdbx_strand_id
1 'polypeptide(L)'
;MRGLPCRARPAGNGVGGNTASGARGAGPAVRAQRGRAESADAHRLTAEEREQMILDLKVAGWSESSERDAIYKEFSFKNFNQAFGFMSRVALQAEKMNHHPEWFNVYNKVQITLTSHDYGGVTQKDVKLAKFIEKAAASV
;
A
#
# COMPACT_ATOMS: atom_id res chain seq x y z
N MET A 1 16.73 8.99 37.54
CA MET A 1 16.33 10.14 36.70
C MET A 1 14.98 10.64 37.21
N ARG A 2 14.95 11.80 37.88
CA ARG A 2 13.73 12.36 38.47
C ARG A 2 13.06 13.27 37.44
N GLY A 3 11.84 12.94 37.02
CA GLY A 3 11.02 13.76 36.15
C GLY A 3 10.43 14.95 36.92
N LEU A 4 10.50 16.14 36.34
CA LEU A 4 9.82 17.35 36.81
C LEU A 4 8.44 17.44 36.14
N PRO A 5 7.36 17.80 36.87
CA PRO A 5 6.04 18.00 36.28
C PRO A 5 5.88 19.42 35.70
N CYS A 6 5.42 19.50 34.44
CA CYS A 6 4.95 20.73 33.82
C CYS A 6 3.68 21.24 34.50
N ARG A 7 3.70 22.50 34.97
CA ARG A 7 2.53 23.21 35.52
C ARG A 7 1.65 23.74 34.39
N ALA A 8 0.35 23.45 34.44
CA ALA A 8 -0.68 24.09 33.62
C ALA A 8 -1.10 25.45 34.21
N ARG A 9 -1.39 26.44 33.36
CA ARG A 9 -2.04 27.71 33.72
C ARG A 9 -3.52 27.69 33.30
N PRO A 10 -4.43 28.38 34.02
CA PRO A 10 -5.87 28.32 33.76
C PRO A 10 -6.37 29.37 32.75
N ALA A 11 -7.60 29.13 32.31
CA ALA A 11 -8.38 29.78 31.27
C ALA A 11 -8.69 31.28 31.51
N GLY A 12 -8.72 32.04 30.42
CA GLY A 12 -9.29 33.39 30.35
C GLY A 12 -10.61 33.35 29.58
N ASN A 13 -11.69 33.75 30.26
CA ASN A 13 -13.05 33.87 29.75
C ASN A 13 -13.25 35.30 29.21
N GLY A 14 -13.78 35.46 28.00
CA GLY A 14 -14.03 36.77 27.39
C GLY A 14 -15.31 36.74 26.55
N VAL A 15 -16.38 37.29 27.12
CA VAL A 15 -17.71 37.48 26.53
C VAL A 15 -17.74 38.83 25.80
N GLY A 16 -18.34 38.89 24.61
CA GLY A 16 -18.65 40.15 23.92
C GLY A 16 -19.57 39.92 22.72
N GLY A 17 -20.80 40.43 22.81
CA GLY A 17 -21.88 40.13 21.88
C GLY A 17 -22.08 41.11 20.71
N ASN A 18 -22.71 40.53 19.69
CA ASN A 18 -23.92 40.96 18.98
C ASN A 18 -23.92 41.98 17.81
N THR A 19 -24.76 41.60 16.84
CA THR A 19 -25.44 42.35 15.76
C THR A 19 -24.69 42.66 14.46
N ALA A 20 -25.18 42.09 13.35
CA ALA A 20 -25.83 42.84 12.26
C ALA A 20 -26.32 41.90 11.14
N SER A 21 -27.55 42.16 10.71
CA SER A 21 -28.26 41.56 9.58
C SER A 21 -27.67 42.00 8.22
N GLY A 22 -27.69 41.12 7.22
CA GLY A 22 -27.32 41.46 5.85
C GLY A 22 -27.56 40.33 4.85
N ALA A 23 -28.68 40.41 4.12
CA ALA A 23 -29.11 39.47 3.10
C ALA A 23 -28.19 39.43 1.86
N ARG A 24 -28.06 38.24 1.24
CA ARG A 24 -28.38 37.93 -0.19
C ARG A 24 -27.65 36.66 -0.66
N GLY A 25 -28.36 35.87 -1.48
CA GLY A 25 -28.05 34.48 -1.78
C GLY A 25 -26.84 34.21 -2.69
N ALA A 26 -26.43 32.94 -2.65
CA ALA A 26 -25.63 32.25 -3.65
C ALA A 26 -26.13 30.80 -3.71
N GLY A 27 -26.35 30.29 -4.93
CA GLY A 27 -27.11 29.08 -5.24
C GLY A 27 -26.53 27.76 -4.72
N PRO A 28 -27.20 26.63 -4.98
CA PRO A 28 -26.75 25.34 -4.51
C PRO A 28 -25.41 25.01 -5.17
N ALA A 29 -24.35 24.96 -4.38
CA ALA A 29 -23.09 24.37 -4.77
C ALA A 29 -23.33 22.86 -4.95
N VAL A 30 -23.77 22.47 -6.15
CA VAL A 30 -23.74 21.08 -6.59
C VAL A 30 -22.27 20.70 -6.67
N ARG A 31 -21.75 20.12 -5.58
CA ARG A 31 -20.43 19.49 -5.55
C ARG A 31 -20.48 18.31 -6.51
N ALA A 32 -20.11 18.56 -7.77
CA ALA A 32 -19.89 17.52 -8.74
C ALA A 32 -18.85 16.54 -8.16
N GLN A 33 -19.32 15.37 -7.76
CA GLN A 33 -18.46 14.25 -7.42
C GLN A 33 -17.68 13.93 -8.68
N ARG A 34 -16.42 14.36 -8.76
CA ARG A 34 -15.49 13.84 -9.75
C ARG A 34 -15.30 12.37 -9.40
N GLY A 35 -16.03 11.50 -10.09
CA GLY A 35 -15.78 10.06 -10.06
C GLY A 35 -14.33 9.84 -10.47
N ARG A 36 -13.53 9.32 -9.54
CA ARG A 36 -12.20 8.81 -9.88
C ARG A 36 -12.46 7.61 -10.78
N ALA A 37 -12.04 7.67 -12.04
CA ALA A 37 -12.02 6.50 -12.89
C ALA A 37 -11.19 5.42 -12.16
N GLU A 38 -11.81 4.28 -11.87
CA GLU A 38 -11.07 3.13 -11.34
C GLU A 38 -9.95 2.76 -12.31
N SER A 39 -8.76 2.48 -11.78
CA SER A 39 -7.63 2.05 -12.60
C SER A 39 -7.98 0.72 -13.25
N ALA A 40 -7.74 0.58 -14.57
CA ALA A 40 -7.91 -0.67 -15.30
C ALA A 40 -7.17 -1.87 -14.66
N ASP A 41 -6.18 -1.61 -13.81
CA ASP A 41 -5.41 -2.63 -13.10
C ASP A 41 -6.07 -3.16 -11.81
N ALA A 42 -7.24 -2.63 -11.43
CA ALA A 42 -7.87 -2.92 -10.15
C ALA A 42 -8.88 -4.07 -10.21
N HIS A 43 -9.21 -4.63 -11.37
CA HIS A 43 -10.11 -5.78 -11.44
C HIS A 43 -9.40 -7.11 -11.16
N ARG A 44 -10.17 -8.13 -10.74
CA ARG A 44 -9.67 -9.52 -10.67
C ARG A 44 -9.35 -10.03 -12.07
N LEU A 45 -8.24 -10.73 -12.21
CA LEU A 45 -7.83 -11.30 -13.50
C LEU A 45 -8.88 -12.29 -14.01
N THR A 46 -9.11 -12.31 -15.34
CA THR A 46 -9.87 -13.39 -15.98
C THR A 46 -9.11 -14.72 -15.84
N ALA A 47 -9.79 -15.85 -16.06
CA ALA A 47 -9.16 -17.17 -15.91
C ALA A 47 -7.94 -17.34 -16.84
N GLU A 48 -8.05 -16.87 -18.08
CA GLU A 48 -6.99 -16.94 -19.10
C GLU A 48 -5.80 -16.03 -18.75
N GLU A 49 -6.06 -14.78 -18.37
CA GLU A 49 -5.01 -13.84 -17.95
C GLU A 49 -4.30 -14.32 -16.68
N ARG A 50 -5.07 -14.87 -15.74
CA ARG A 50 -4.54 -15.44 -14.50
C ARG A 50 -3.61 -16.60 -14.81
N GLU A 51 -4.02 -17.53 -15.67
CA GLU A 51 -3.20 -18.70 -16.01
C GLU A 51 -1.84 -18.28 -16.58
N GLN A 52 -1.82 -17.41 -17.61
CA GLN A 52 -0.56 -16.99 -18.22
C GLN A 52 0.34 -16.23 -17.24
N MET A 53 -0.21 -15.29 -16.45
CA MET A 53 0.59 -14.48 -15.53
C MET A 53 1.11 -15.30 -14.36
N ILE A 54 0.32 -16.24 -13.84
CA ILE A 54 0.74 -17.13 -12.76
C ILE A 54 1.79 -18.12 -13.25
N LEU A 55 1.71 -18.62 -14.49
CA LEU A 55 2.75 -19.47 -15.07
C LEU A 55 4.11 -18.76 -15.13
N ASP A 56 4.14 -17.51 -15.61
CA ASP A 56 5.36 -16.69 -15.64
C ASP A 56 5.97 -16.52 -14.23
N LEU A 57 5.11 -16.26 -13.24
CA LEU A 57 5.53 -16.09 -11.84
C LEU A 57 6.02 -17.40 -11.22
N LYS A 58 5.40 -18.54 -11.56
CA LYS A 58 5.83 -19.88 -11.14
C LYS A 58 7.22 -20.22 -11.68
N VAL A 59 7.52 -19.88 -12.94
CA VAL A 59 8.86 -20.03 -13.52
C VAL A 59 9.89 -19.17 -12.76
N ALA A 60 9.48 -17.99 -12.30
CA ALA A 60 10.30 -17.14 -11.43
C ALA A 60 10.38 -17.64 -9.98
N GLY A 61 9.74 -18.75 -9.60
CA GLY A 61 9.79 -19.33 -8.26
C GLY A 61 8.76 -18.79 -7.26
N TRP A 62 7.71 -18.11 -7.73
CA TRP A 62 6.55 -17.78 -6.91
C TRP A 62 5.61 -18.98 -6.82
N SER A 63 4.94 -19.13 -5.68
CA SER A 63 3.92 -20.15 -5.45
C SER A 63 2.58 -19.51 -5.11
N GLU A 64 1.48 -20.16 -5.48
CA GLU A 64 0.15 -19.77 -5.00
C GLU A 64 -0.05 -20.28 -3.57
N SER A 65 -0.69 -19.47 -2.72
CA SER A 65 -1.11 -19.89 -1.38
C SER A 65 -2.30 -20.85 -1.47
N SER A 66 -2.30 -21.90 -0.65
CA SER A 66 -3.42 -22.85 -0.55
C SER A 66 -4.60 -22.33 0.29
N GLU A 67 -4.37 -21.33 1.13
CA GLU A 67 -5.35 -20.84 2.12
C GLU A 67 -6.16 -19.64 1.61
N ARG A 68 -5.57 -18.83 0.73
CA ARG A 68 -6.19 -17.63 0.15
C ARG A 68 -5.64 -17.34 -1.24
N ASP A 69 -6.37 -16.55 -2.03
CA ASP A 69 -5.94 -16.12 -3.36
C ASP A 69 -4.80 -15.07 -3.25
N ALA A 70 -3.59 -15.59 -3.10
CA ALA A 70 -2.36 -14.82 -2.93
C ALA A 70 -1.18 -15.57 -3.57
N ILE A 71 -0.15 -14.82 -3.95
CA ILE A 71 1.14 -15.37 -4.39
C ILE A 71 2.21 -15.13 -3.33
N TYR A 72 3.12 -16.08 -3.20
CA TYR A 72 4.15 -16.11 -2.17
C TYR A 72 5.52 -16.42 -2.77
N LYS A 73 6.58 -15.81 -2.23
CA LYS A 73 7.97 -16.19 -2.49
C LYS A 73 8.89 -15.83 -1.32
N GLU A 74 9.88 -16.68 -1.05
CA GLU A 74 11.00 -16.37 -0.15
C GLU A 74 12.24 -15.97 -0.98
N PHE A 75 12.86 -14.84 -0.61
CA PHE A 75 14.13 -14.37 -1.13
C PHE A 75 15.22 -14.55 -0.07
N SER A 76 16.38 -15.07 -0.48
CA SER A 76 17.56 -15.21 0.38
C SER A 76 18.73 -14.41 -0.19
N PHE A 77 19.27 -13.50 0.61
CA PHE A 77 20.38 -12.60 0.25
C PHE A 77 21.68 -13.00 0.98
N LYS A 78 22.80 -12.31 0.72
CA LYS A 78 24.06 -12.59 1.43
C LYS A 78 24.02 -12.15 2.90
N ASN A 79 23.35 -11.04 3.19
CA ASN A 79 23.28 -10.45 4.53
C ASN A 79 22.07 -9.51 4.66
N PHE A 80 21.87 -8.98 5.87
CA PHE A 80 20.76 -8.05 6.16
C PHE A 80 20.85 -6.73 5.37
N ASN A 81 22.05 -6.21 5.09
CA ASN A 81 22.20 -4.96 4.36
C ASN A 81 21.64 -5.07 2.92
N GLN A 82 21.97 -6.16 2.21
CA GLN A 82 21.39 -6.45 0.90
C GLN A 82 19.88 -6.63 0.98
N ALA A 83 19.40 -7.44 1.94
CA ALA A 83 17.97 -7.69 2.13
C ALA A 83 17.19 -6.38 2.37
N PHE A 84 17.68 -5.50 3.24
CA PHE A 84 16.99 -4.25 3.56
C PHE A 84 17.11 -3.22 2.43
N GLY A 85 18.22 -3.22 1.67
CA GLY A 85 18.35 -2.41 0.45
C GLY A 85 17.34 -2.82 -0.63
N PHE A 86 17.15 -4.13 -0.82
CA PHE A 86 16.08 -4.68 -1.65
C PHE A 86 14.70 -4.23 -1.16
N MET A 87 14.40 -4.42 0.13
CA MET A 87 13.12 -4.04 0.74
C MET A 87 12.83 -2.55 0.56
N SER A 88 13.83 -1.68 0.71
CA SER A 88 13.69 -0.22 0.53
C SER A 88 13.25 0.13 -0.89
N ARG A 89 13.80 -0.54 -1.92
CA ARG A 89 13.38 -0.34 -3.32
C ARG A 89 11.95 -0.80 -3.56
N VAL A 90 11.55 -1.94 -2.97
CA VAL A 90 10.19 -2.45 -3.05
C VAL A 90 9.21 -1.49 -2.36
N ALA A 91 9.55 -0.93 -1.21
CA ALA A 91 8.73 0.04 -0.50
C ALA A 91 8.46 1.31 -1.34
N LEU A 92 9.49 1.85 -2.00
CA LEU A 92 9.34 3.01 -2.89
C LEU A 92 8.39 2.72 -4.06
N GLN A 93 8.47 1.52 -4.64
CA GLN A 93 7.58 1.12 -5.72
C GLN A 93 6.15 0.86 -5.23
N ALA A 94 6.00 0.26 -4.05
CA ALA A 94 4.71 0.03 -3.41
C ALA A 94 3.94 1.34 -3.19
N GLU A 95 4.61 2.37 -2.66
CA GLU A 95 4.04 3.71 -2.51
C GLU A 95 3.63 4.32 -3.86
N LYS A 96 4.51 4.22 -4.88
CA LYS A 96 4.21 4.73 -6.23
C LYS A 96 2.98 4.05 -6.84
N MET A 97 2.79 2.76 -6.58
CA MET A 97 1.65 1.98 -7.09
C MET A 97 0.40 2.08 -6.20
N ASN A 98 0.55 2.63 -4.99
CA ASN A 98 -0.44 2.51 -3.91
C ASN A 98 -0.92 1.05 -3.75
N HIS A 99 0.05 0.14 -3.66
CA HIS A 99 -0.14 -1.30 -3.52
C HIS A 99 0.99 -1.91 -2.70
N HIS A 100 0.67 -2.43 -1.52
CA HIS A 100 1.67 -2.80 -0.51
C HIS A 100 1.78 -4.32 -0.36
N PRO A 101 3.01 -4.86 -0.21
CA PRO A 101 3.19 -6.27 0.10
C PRO A 101 2.88 -6.58 1.57
N GLU A 102 2.49 -7.81 1.83
CA GLU A 102 2.68 -8.41 3.15
C GLU A 102 4.06 -9.08 3.16
N TRP A 103 4.87 -8.84 4.19
CA TRP A 103 6.19 -9.48 4.25
C TRP A 103 6.66 -9.79 5.67
N PHE A 104 7.61 -10.71 5.75
CA PHE A 104 8.35 -11.06 6.96
C PHE A 104 9.84 -11.10 6.63
N ASN A 105 10.66 -10.47 7.48
CA ASN A 105 12.10 -10.43 7.28
C ASN A 105 12.83 -10.89 8.54
N VAL A 106 13.78 -11.81 8.35
CA VAL A 106 14.75 -12.23 9.38
C VAL A 106 16.12 -12.26 8.74
N TYR A 107 17.00 -11.36 9.17
CA TYR A 107 18.36 -11.24 8.66
C TYR A 107 18.40 -11.16 7.12
N ASN A 108 18.96 -12.16 6.45
CA ASN A 108 19.12 -12.19 5.00
C ASN A 108 17.90 -12.78 4.25
N LYS A 109 16.83 -13.16 4.95
CA LYS A 109 15.64 -13.76 4.34
C LYS A 109 14.46 -12.81 4.33
N VAL A 110 13.79 -12.68 3.19
CA VAL A 110 12.57 -11.87 3.03
C VAL A 110 11.49 -12.74 2.41
N GLN A 111 10.44 -12.99 3.16
CA GLN A 111 9.25 -13.71 2.71
C GLN A 111 8.21 -12.69 2.29
N ILE A 112 7.67 -12.79 1.08
CA ILE A 112 6.72 -11.84 0.52
C ILE A 112 5.46 -12.57 0.09
N THR A 113 4.32 -12.04 0.52
CA THR A 113 2.99 -12.44 0.06
C THR A 113 2.31 -11.25 -0.61
N LEU A 114 1.74 -11.44 -1.79
CA LEU A 114 0.99 -10.42 -2.53
C LEU A 114 -0.45 -10.88 -2.76
N THR A 115 -1.38 -10.00 -2.42
CA THR A 115 -2.81 -10.12 -2.70
C THR A 115 -3.42 -8.74 -2.67
N SER A 116 -4.51 -8.52 -3.40
CA SER A 116 -5.26 -7.27 -3.35
C SER A 116 -6.42 -7.40 -2.36
N HIS A 117 -6.25 -6.80 -1.17
CA HIS A 117 -7.24 -6.84 -0.10
C HIS A 117 -8.62 -6.31 -0.51
N ASP A 118 -8.65 -5.25 -1.32
CA ASP A 118 -9.89 -4.61 -1.79
C ASP A 118 -10.72 -5.54 -2.71
N TYR A 119 -10.07 -6.49 -3.37
CA TYR A 119 -10.68 -7.39 -4.36
C TYR A 119 -10.69 -8.86 -3.92
N GLY A 120 -10.18 -9.15 -2.72
CA GLY A 120 -10.14 -10.49 -2.13
C GLY A 120 -9.36 -11.51 -2.96
N GLY A 121 -8.31 -11.08 -3.66
CA GLY A 121 -7.56 -11.98 -4.54
C GLY A 121 -6.44 -11.32 -5.34
N VAL A 122 -5.80 -12.10 -6.20
CA VAL A 122 -4.68 -11.63 -7.04
C VAL A 122 -5.22 -10.79 -8.20
N THR A 123 -4.65 -9.59 -8.37
CA THR A 123 -4.97 -8.66 -9.47
C THR A 123 -3.73 -8.35 -10.31
N GLN A 124 -3.92 -7.53 -11.34
CA GLN A 124 -2.82 -7.03 -12.16
C GLN A 124 -1.76 -6.26 -11.34
N LYS A 125 -2.16 -5.58 -10.25
CA LYS A 125 -1.23 -4.86 -9.37
C LYS A 125 -0.26 -5.80 -8.68
N ASP A 126 -0.74 -6.94 -8.22
CA ASP A 126 0.08 -7.98 -7.59
C ASP A 126 1.13 -8.50 -8.58
N VAL A 127 0.71 -8.81 -9.81
CA VAL A 127 1.62 -9.28 -10.87
C VAL A 127 2.65 -8.21 -11.23
N LYS A 128 2.23 -6.94 -11.37
CA LYS A 128 3.14 -5.82 -11.66
C LYS A 128 4.18 -5.63 -10.54
N LEU A 129 3.75 -5.70 -9.29
CA LEU A 129 4.64 -5.57 -8.13
C LEU A 129 5.59 -6.77 -8.04
N ALA A 130 5.11 -7.99 -8.23
CA ALA A 130 5.93 -9.20 -8.29
C ALA A 130 7.03 -9.11 -9.36
N LYS A 131 6.69 -8.67 -10.57
CA LYS A 131 7.67 -8.44 -11.65
C LYS A 131 8.71 -7.38 -11.30
N PHE A 132 8.32 -6.33 -10.57
CA PHE A 132 9.28 -5.34 -10.07
C PHE A 132 10.19 -5.94 -8.99
N ILE A 133 9.62 -6.72 -8.06
CA ILE A 133 10.36 -7.39 -7.00
C ILE A 133 11.46 -8.29 -7.59
N GLU A 134 11.16 -9.08 -8.63
CA GLU A 134 12.17 -9.89 -9.32
C GLU A 134 13.34 -9.04 -9.85
N LYS A 135 13.04 -7.92 -10.50
CA LYS A 135 14.07 -6.99 -11.01
C LYS A 135 14.89 -6.38 -9.87
N ALA A 136 14.24 -6.03 -8.77
CA ALA A 136 14.91 -5.46 -7.60
C ALA A 136 15.85 -6.50 -6.96
N ALA A 137 15.40 -7.75 -6.82
CA ALA A 137 16.18 -8.85 -6.26
C ALA A 137 17.39 -9.23 -7.12
N ALA A 138 17.26 -9.21 -8.45
CA ALA A 138 18.35 -9.51 -9.38
C ALA A 138 19.46 -8.44 -9.41
N SER A 139 19.25 -7.30 -8.75
CA SER A 139 20.14 -6.14 -8.79
C SER A 139 20.88 -5.90 -7.45
N VAL A 140 20.94 -6.89 -6.56
CA VAL A 140 21.56 -6.79 -5.22
C VAL A 140 22.54 -7.94 -5.00
#